data_AF-A0A1E1X1I7-F1
#
_entry.id   AF-A0A1E1X1I7-F1
#
_cell.length_a   1.000
_cell.length_b   1.000
_cell.length_c   1.000
_cell.angle_alpha   90.00
_cell.angle_beta   90.00
_cell.angle_gamma   90.00
#
_symmetry.space_group_name_H-M   'P 1'
#
loop_
_entity.id
_entity.type
_entity.pdbx_description
1 polymer ?
#
loop_
_entity_poly.entity_id
_entity_poly.type
_entity_poly.pdbx_seq_one_letter_code
_entity_poly.pdbx_strand_id
1 'polypeptide(L)' 'KLLSFALLAFSAVAMIGLSSASHGIPYGNDYITQCPGRCYINPDGSTATSYNCPGGCGCISSRYNEGVYTGWGTCWRR' A
#
# COMPACT_ATOMS: atom_id res chain seq x y z
N LYS A 1 -14.11 38.72 -10.22
CA LYS A 1 -12.71 38.68 -9.72
C LYS A 1 -12.61 37.96 -8.38
N LEU A 2 -13.39 38.32 -7.35
CA LEU A 2 -13.40 37.61 -6.05
C LEU A 2 -13.81 36.12 -6.13
N LEU A 3 -14.80 35.77 -6.97
CA LEU A 3 -15.24 34.37 -7.13
C LEU A 3 -14.14 33.42 -7.64
N SER A 4 -13.24 33.93 -8.49
CA SER A 4 -12.17 33.15 -9.11
C SER A 4 -11.11 32.73 -8.11
N PHE A 5 -10.78 33.60 -7.15
CA PHE A 5 -9.83 33.30 -6.07
C PHE A 5 -10.39 32.27 -5.08
N ALA A 6 -11.68 32.35 -4.77
CA ALA A 6 -12.34 31.37 -3.91
C ALA A 6 -12.34 29.97 -4.53
N LEU A 7 -12.65 29.85 -5.83
CA LEU A 7 -12.61 28.58 -6.55
C LEU A 7 -11.20 27.97 -6.62
N LEU A 8 -10.17 28.80 -6.83
CA LEU A 8 -8.76 28.38 -6.81
C LEU A 8 -8.32 27.88 -5.43
N ALA A 9 -8.72 28.57 -4.36
CA ALA A 9 -8.40 28.15 -3.00
C ALA A 9 -9.07 26.81 -2.64
N PHE A 10 -10.35 26.64 -3.00
CA PHE A 10 -11.07 25.37 -2.77
C PHE A 10 -10.46 24.20 -3.54
N SER A 11 -10.09 24.41 -4.80
CA SER A 11 -9.44 23.37 -5.61
C SER A 11 -8.05 23.01 -5.09
N ALA A 12 -7.27 23.97 -4.60
CA ALA A 12 -5.99 23.70 -3.96
C ALA A 12 -6.14 22.88 -2.67
N VAL A 13 -7.11 23.21 -1.80
CA VAL A 13 -7.37 22.46 -0.56
C VAL A 13 -7.88 21.05 -0.84
N ALA A 14 -8.74 20.88 -1.85
CA ALA A 14 -9.22 19.56 -2.28
C ALA A 14 -8.06 18.67 -2.75
N MET A 15 -7.12 19.20 -3.53
CA MET A 15 -5.96 18.45 -3.99
C MET A 15 -5.04 18.01 -2.84
N ILE A 16 -4.80 18.86 -1.84
CA ILE A 16 -3.99 18.52 -0.66
C ILE A 16 -4.65 17.41 0.19
N GLY A 17 -5.97 17.44 0.32
CA GLY A 17 -6.72 16.42 1.08
C GLY A 17 -6.69 15.03 0.43
N LEU A 18 -6.76 14.95 -0.90
CA LEU A 18 -6.75 13.70 -1.65
C LEU A 18 -5.36 13.01 -1.65
N SER A 19 -4.27 13.77 -1.69
CA SER A 19 -2.90 13.24 -1.62
C SER A 19 -2.55 12.58 -0.28
N SER A 20 -3.32 12.87 0.78
CA SER A 20 -3.09 12.35 2.13
C SER A 20 -3.63 10.93 2.33
N ALA A 21 -4.39 10.39 1.36
CA ALA A 21 -5.01 9.06 1.47
C ALA A 21 -4.12 7.92 0.93
N SER A 22 -3.08 8.22 0.17
CA SER A 22 -2.18 7.22 -0.39
C SER A 22 -1.03 6.92 0.58
N HIS A 23 -1.22 5.91 1.43
CA HIS A 23 -0.16 5.28 2.23
C HIS A 23 0.76 4.40 1.34
N GLY A 24 1.17 4.96 0.20
CA GLY A 24 2.14 4.35 -0.69
C GLY A 24 3.55 4.67 -0.19
N ILE A 25 4.37 3.65 0.03
CA ILE A 25 5.80 3.84 0.28
C ILE A 25 6.50 3.87 -1.09
N PRO A 26 7.36 4.86 -1.38
CA PRO A 26 8.14 4.84 -2.61
C PRO A 26 9.04 3.60 -2.64
N TYR A 27 9.05 2.89 -3.77
CA TYR A 27 9.85 1.70 -4.01
C TYR A 27 10.52 1.80 -5.39
N GLY A 28 11.73 2.36 -5.43
CA GLY A 28 12.39 2.69 -6.70
C GLY A 28 11.62 3.74 -7.48
N ASN A 29 11.28 3.45 -8.75
CA ASN A 29 10.44 4.31 -9.60
C ASN A 29 8.93 4.06 -9.42
N ASP A 30 8.55 3.09 -8.58
CA ASP A 30 7.16 2.68 -8.34
C ASP A 30 6.68 3.12 -6.94
N TYR A 31 5.37 3.05 -6.72
CA TYR A 31 4.76 3.18 -5.39
C TYR A 31 4.15 1.85 -4.99
N ILE A 32 4.45 1.36 -3.78
CA ILE A 32 3.77 0.20 -3.20
C ILE A 32 2.76 0.68 -2.18
N THR A 33 1.48 0.44 -2.43
CA THR A 33 0.43 0.72 -1.44
C THR A 33 0.27 -0.47 -0.53
N GLN A 34 0.28 -0.23 0.79
CA GLN A 34 -0.04 -1.27 1.74
C GLN A 34 -1.54 -1.64 1.63
N CYS A 35 -1.83 -2.93 1.48
CA CYS A 35 -3.19 -3.44 1.57
C CYS A 35 -3.56 -3.75 3.03
N PRO A 36 -4.85 -3.70 3.39
CA PRO A 36 -5.28 -4.12 4.71
C PRO A 36 -5.01 -5.61 4.90
N GLY A 37 -4.44 -5.94 6.07
CA GLY A 37 -4.23 -7.33 6.49
C GLY A 37 -2.77 -7.74 6.64
N ARG A 38 -2.59 -8.81 7.42
CA ARG A 38 -1.34 -9.57 7.51
C ARG A 38 -1.51 -10.87 6.76
N CYS A 39 -0.39 -11.41 6.31
CA CYS A 39 -0.36 -12.67 5.61
C CYS A 39 0.72 -13.59 6.16
N TYR A 40 0.65 -14.87 5.80
CA TYR A 40 1.66 -15.85 6.17
C TYR A 40 2.09 -16.63 4.94
N ILE A 41 3.40 -16.67 4.68
CA ILE A 41 4.01 -17.42 3.59
C ILE A 41 4.51 -18.74 4.19
N ASN A 42 3.94 -19.84 3.74
CA ASN A 42 4.33 -21.19 4.14
C ASN A 42 5.77 -21.50 3.72
N PRO A 43 6.44 -22.48 4.35
CA PRO A 43 7.79 -22.89 3.97
C PRO A 43 7.93 -23.35 2.51
N ASP A 44 6.83 -23.81 1.90
CA ASP A 44 6.76 -24.21 0.49
C ASP A 44 6.59 -23.01 -0.48
N GLY A 45 6.56 -21.78 0.05
CA GLY A 45 6.38 -20.54 -0.72
C GLY A 45 4.92 -20.19 -1.04
N SER A 46 3.96 -21.03 -0.68
CA SER A 46 2.53 -20.73 -0.82
C SER A 46 2.06 -19.73 0.25
N THR A 47 1.01 -18.96 -0.02
CA THR A 47 0.38 -18.14 1.04
C THR A 47 -0.65 -18.98 1.78
N ALA A 48 -0.59 -18.99 3.11
CA ALA A 48 -1.53 -19.73 3.94
C ALA A 48 -2.97 -19.27 3.68
N THR A 49 -3.86 -20.22 3.43
CA THR A 49 -5.27 -19.96 3.07
C THR A 49 -5.99 -19.12 4.13
N SER A 50 -5.69 -19.32 5.41
CA SER A 50 -6.28 -18.57 6.53
C SER A 50 -5.70 -17.17 6.73
N TYR A 51 -4.53 -16.89 6.14
CA TYR A 51 -3.82 -15.61 6.24
C TYR A 51 -3.40 -15.16 4.84
N ASN A 52 -4.37 -15.08 3.94
CA ASN A 52 -4.16 -14.63 2.56
C ASN A 52 -4.53 -13.15 2.40
N CYS A 53 -3.87 -12.50 1.46
CA CYS A 53 -4.16 -11.12 1.11
C CYS A 53 -5.46 -11.02 0.29
N PRO A 54 -6.16 -9.87 0.38
CA PRO A 54 -7.33 -9.61 -0.47
C PRO A 54 -6.93 -9.55 -1.95
N GLY A 55 -7.93 -9.70 -2.83
CA GLY A 55 -7.74 -9.66 -4.28
C GLY A 55 -7.02 -8.38 -4.75
N GLY A 56 -6.05 -8.53 -5.66
CA GLY A 56 -5.20 -7.42 -6.12
C GLY A 56 -4.01 -7.10 -5.20
N CYS A 57 -3.82 -7.88 -4.13
CA CYS A 57 -2.69 -7.74 -3.22
C CYS A 57 -1.82 -9.01 -3.19
N GLY A 58 -0.52 -8.83 -2.94
CA GLY A 58 0.47 -9.87 -2.72
C GLY A 58 0.99 -9.85 -1.29
N CYS A 59 1.45 -11.00 -0.81
CA CYS A 59 2.10 -11.11 0.48
C CYS A 59 3.60 -10.89 0.33
N ILE A 60 4.18 -10.00 1.14
CA ILE A 60 5.64 -9.82 1.24
C ILE A 60 6.04 -10.08 2.69
N SER A 61 7.04 -10.95 2.89
CA SER A 61 7.60 -11.25 4.20
C SER A 61 8.05 -9.99 4.92
N SER A 62 7.76 -9.87 6.22
CA SER A 62 8.20 -8.73 7.03
C SER A 62 9.73 -8.67 7.18
N ARG A 63 10.42 -9.78 6.91
CA ARG A 63 11.88 -9.91 6.96
C ARG A 63 12.50 -10.06 5.56
N TYR A 64 11.82 -9.56 4.53
CA TYR A 64 12.30 -9.61 3.15
C TYR A 64 13.70 -8.99 2.99
N ASN A 65 13.97 -7.86 3.67
CA ASN A 65 15.27 -7.19 3.64
C ASN A 65 16.40 -7.99 4.31
N GLU A 66 16.07 -9.04 5.06
CA GLU A 66 17.02 -9.96 5.68
C GLU A 66 17.21 -11.24 4.85
N GLY A 67 16.64 -11.29 3.63
CA GLY A 67 16.66 -12.47 2.77
C GLY A 67 15.70 -13.58 3.19
N VAL A 68 14.76 -13.29 4.10
CA VAL A 68 13.77 -14.26 4.56
C VAL A 68 12.47 -14.08 3.78
N TYR A 69 12.12 -15.05 2.95
CA TYR A 69 10.96 -14.98 2.05
C TYR A 69 9.73 -15.76 2.55
N THR A 70 9.82 -16.41 3.70
CA THR A 70 8.74 -17.20 4.32
C THR A 70 8.37 -16.65 5.71
N GLY A 71 7.26 -17.12 6.28
CA GLY A 71 6.74 -16.69 7.57
C GLY A 71 5.77 -15.52 7.49
N TRP A 72 5.68 -14.74 8.57
CA TRP A 72 4.75 -13.62 8.64
C TRP A 72 5.14 -12.47 7.70
N GLY A 73 4.12 -11.91 7.05
CA GLY A 73 4.25 -10.83 6.11
C GLY A 73 3.13 -9.80 6.20
N THR A 74 3.26 -8.81 5.33
CA THR A 74 2.30 -7.72 5.15
C THR A 74 1.76 -7.79 3.73
N CYS A 75 0.48 -7.46 3.56
CA CYS A 75 -0.14 -7.38 2.24
C CYS A 75 0.21 -6.07 1.55
N TRP A 76 0.65 -6.15 0.30
CA TRP A 76 1.00 -5.01 -0.55
C TRP A 76 0.27 -5.12 -1.87
N ARG A 77 -0.08 -3.99 -2.48
CA ARG A 77 -0.75 -3.96 -3.76
C ARG A 77 0.20 -4.47 -4.86
N ARG A 78 -0.31 -5.33 -5.74
CA ARG A 78 0.41 -5.79 -6.95
C ARG A 78 0.19 -4.84 -8.11
#